data_AF-A0A7S2GAE9-F1
#
_entry.id   AF-A0A7S2GAE9-F1
#
_cell.length_a   1.000
_cell.length_b   1.000
_cell.length_c   1.000
_cell.angle_alpha   90.00
_cell.angle_beta   90.00
_cell.angle_gamma   90.00
#
_symmetry.space_group_name_H-M   'P 1'
#
loop_
_entity.id
_entity.type
_entity.pdbx_description
1 polymer ?
#
loop_
_entity_poly.entity_id
_entity_poly.type
_entity_poly.pdbx_seq_one_letter_code
_entity_poly.pdbx_strand_id
1 'polypeptide(L)'
;VKAKDQAINGRVDELVARTQKTFKELNERLEEMIRVERARLGTIERDLAESTTKIRSDFRTEIERVRGDYEQEAARINMDLGDLHMKHDVVKQEINFFQSHLADQKDWTQRQLTETATATRAVMVDAQEGLAAATKMLHALRDDAVSFREKMAKYISILQHSSDSHGDAINALETQRGRMRSELDALIGDHKEYTGDMDGWADDVRMKVERLFRALEPPRVEWRLARAHQRAKELRRPLAVKSPSFSLRGLREVQMEFYPDGHNNSPEGKAVIRLFLPPNANVRYQVWVGRFTDGAHEYKPGNSLSVDLQVDTWKDQIHEDGNLYVVMEVLRDLNNDDESLSREVRVESL
;
A
#
# COMPACT_ATOMS: atom_id res chain seq x y z
N VAL A 1 -17.30 -204.74 -79.99
CA VAL A 1 -16.24 -203.89 -79.39
C VAL A 1 -15.92 -202.68 -80.26
N LYS A 2 -15.65 -202.82 -81.58
CA LYS A 2 -15.30 -201.71 -82.49
C LYS A 2 -16.30 -200.53 -82.65
N ALA A 3 -17.59 -200.69 -82.35
CA ALA A 3 -18.58 -199.62 -82.53
C ALA A 3 -18.67 -198.61 -81.35
N LYS A 4 -18.19 -198.96 -80.15
CA LYS A 4 -18.19 -198.06 -78.99
C LYS A 4 -17.03 -197.06 -79.02
N ASP A 5 -15.89 -197.44 -79.59
CA ASP A 5 -14.71 -196.58 -79.69
C ASP A 5 -14.91 -195.41 -80.66
N GLN A 6 -15.73 -195.59 -81.70
CA GLN A 6 -16.06 -194.53 -82.66
C GLN A 6 -16.95 -193.43 -82.06
N ALA A 7 -17.88 -193.80 -81.18
CA ALA A 7 -18.75 -192.84 -80.48
C ALA A 7 -18.01 -192.06 -79.37
N ILE A 8 -17.00 -192.68 -78.75
CA ILE A 8 -16.16 -192.02 -77.74
C ILE A 8 -15.22 -191.01 -78.42
N ASN A 9 -14.56 -191.39 -79.52
CA ASN A 9 -13.65 -190.50 -80.24
C ASN A 9 -14.38 -189.26 -80.80
N GLY A 10 -15.57 -189.40 -81.39
CA GLY A 10 -16.33 -188.24 -81.87
C GLY A 10 -16.75 -187.28 -80.75
N ARG A 11 -17.02 -187.81 -79.55
CA ARG A 11 -17.40 -187.01 -78.38
C ARG A 11 -16.20 -186.33 -77.71
N VAL A 12 -15.01 -186.95 -77.79
CA VAL A 12 -13.73 -186.34 -77.40
C VAL A 12 -13.39 -185.20 -78.36
N ASP A 13 -13.54 -185.39 -79.67
CA ASP A 13 -13.28 -184.35 -80.67
C ASP A 13 -14.24 -183.16 -80.52
N GLU A 14 -15.53 -183.41 -80.24
CA GLU A 14 -16.51 -182.35 -79.96
C GLU A 14 -16.19 -181.60 -78.66
N LEU A 15 -15.72 -182.31 -77.61
CA LEU A 15 -15.28 -181.68 -76.37
C LEU A 15 -14.04 -180.83 -76.63
N VAL A 16 -13.03 -181.34 -77.33
CA VAL A 16 -11.79 -180.64 -77.68
C VAL A 16 -12.09 -179.39 -78.50
N ALA A 17 -12.98 -179.48 -79.50
CA ALA A 17 -13.41 -178.33 -80.28
C ALA A 17 -14.15 -177.28 -79.44
N ARG A 18 -15.03 -177.70 -78.51
CA ARG A 18 -15.68 -176.79 -77.55
C ARG A 18 -14.65 -176.15 -76.61
N THR A 19 -13.71 -176.92 -76.07
CA THR A 19 -12.67 -176.42 -75.18
C THR A 19 -11.76 -175.42 -75.90
N GLN A 20 -11.32 -175.73 -77.12
CA GLN A 20 -10.54 -174.80 -77.96
C GLN A 20 -11.31 -173.53 -78.27
N LYS A 21 -12.61 -173.62 -78.62
CA LYS A 21 -13.46 -172.46 -78.85
C LYS A 21 -13.59 -171.59 -77.58
N THR A 22 -13.78 -172.22 -76.42
CA THR A 22 -13.91 -171.50 -75.15
C THR A 22 -12.59 -170.82 -74.77
N PHE A 23 -11.45 -171.48 -74.96
CA PHE A 23 -10.12 -170.89 -74.74
C PHE A 23 -9.84 -169.74 -75.70
N LYS A 24 -10.24 -169.86 -76.97
CA LYS A 24 -10.08 -168.79 -77.96
C LYS A 24 -10.93 -167.57 -77.61
N GLU A 25 -12.21 -167.75 -77.28
CA GLU A 25 -13.11 -166.67 -76.85
C GLU A 25 -12.64 -166.03 -75.53
N LEU A 26 -12.14 -166.83 -74.59
CA LEU A 26 -11.56 -166.33 -73.33
C LEU A 26 -10.30 -165.51 -73.60
N ASN A 27 -9.42 -165.99 -74.50
CA ASN A 27 -8.19 -165.29 -74.86
C ASN A 27 -8.49 -163.97 -75.59
N GLU A 28 -9.43 -163.96 -76.54
CA GLU A 28 -9.89 -162.73 -77.20
C GLU A 28 -10.47 -161.73 -76.20
N ARG A 29 -11.23 -162.20 -75.19
CA ARG A 29 -11.79 -161.34 -74.15
C ARG A 29 -10.73 -160.81 -73.17
N LEU A 30 -9.71 -161.62 -72.85
CA LEU A 30 -8.55 -161.18 -72.07
C LEU A 30 -7.72 -160.17 -72.84
N GLU A 31 -7.48 -160.38 -74.13
CA GLU A 31 -6.78 -159.44 -75.01
C GLU A 31 -7.53 -158.11 -75.12
N GLU A 32 -8.85 -158.13 -75.31
CA GLU A 32 -9.64 -156.89 -75.34
C GLU A 32 -9.67 -156.20 -73.96
N MET A 33 -9.75 -156.96 -72.85
CA MET A 33 -9.63 -156.40 -71.51
C MET A 33 -8.27 -155.71 -71.31
N ILE A 34 -7.17 -156.36 -71.72
CA ILE A 34 -5.82 -155.79 -71.68
C ILE A 34 -5.75 -154.55 -72.57
N ARG A 35 -6.37 -154.55 -73.74
CA ARG A 35 -6.40 -153.40 -74.66
C ARG A 35 -7.14 -152.21 -74.04
N VAL A 36 -8.31 -152.45 -73.45
CA VAL A 36 -9.13 -151.44 -72.78
C VAL A 36 -8.41 -150.88 -71.55
N GLU A 37 -7.82 -151.73 -70.70
CA GLU A 37 -7.08 -151.26 -69.52
C GLU A 37 -5.78 -150.52 -69.90
N ARG A 38 -5.08 -150.94 -70.96
CA ARG A 38 -3.94 -150.17 -71.50
C ARG A 38 -4.38 -148.81 -72.04
N ALA A 39 -5.51 -148.73 -72.75
CA ALA A 39 -6.03 -147.46 -73.26
C ALA A 39 -6.49 -146.54 -72.11
N ARG A 40 -7.10 -147.11 -71.07
CA ARG A 40 -7.49 -146.39 -69.86
C ARG A 40 -6.27 -145.89 -69.09
N LEU A 41 -5.27 -146.74 -68.83
CA LEU A 41 -4.02 -146.35 -68.19
C LEU A 41 -3.27 -145.29 -68.99
N GLY A 42 -3.18 -145.43 -70.31
CA GLY A 42 -2.57 -144.41 -71.17
C GLY A 42 -3.32 -143.07 -71.18
N THR A 43 -4.63 -143.08 -70.91
CA THR A 43 -5.42 -141.85 -70.72
C THR A 43 -5.14 -141.25 -69.35
N ILE A 44 -5.13 -142.05 -68.29
CA ILE A 44 -4.78 -141.61 -66.93
C ILE A 44 -3.36 -141.02 -66.88
N GLU A 45 -2.39 -141.66 -67.52
CA GLU A 45 -1.00 -141.18 -67.60
C GLU A 45 -0.91 -139.84 -68.33
N ARG A 46 -1.65 -139.67 -69.43
CA ARG A 46 -1.72 -138.41 -70.18
C ARG A 46 -2.36 -137.31 -69.33
N ASP A 47 -3.50 -137.59 -68.71
CA ASP A 47 -4.22 -136.64 -67.86
C ASP A 47 -3.37 -136.24 -66.65
N LEU A 48 -2.63 -137.19 -66.05
CA LEU A 48 -1.72 -136.92 -64.95
C LEU A 48 -0.53 -136.05 -65.40
N ALA A 49 0.05 -136.34 -66.57
CA ALA A 49 1.15 -135.55 -67.12
C ALA A 49 0.69 -134.13 -67.49
N GLU A 50 -0.46 -133.98 -68.15
CA GLU A 50 -1.06 -132.69 -68.49
C GLU A 50 -1.41 -131.89 -67.23
N SER A 51 -2.06 -132.51 -66.24
CA SER A 51 -2.39 -131.90 -64.96
C SER A 51 -1.14 -131.46 -64.20
N THR A 52 -0.11 -132.31 -64.13
CA THR A 52 1.16 -131.97 -63.46
C THR A 52 1.87 -130.81 -64.15
N THR A 53 1.87 -130.79 -65.50
CA THR A 53 2.50 -129.72 -66.28
C THR A 53 1.75 -128.41 -66.10
N LYS A 54 0.42 -128.46 -66.13
CA LYS A 54 -0.45 -127.30 -65.88
C LYS A 54 -0.24 -126.75 -64.47
N ILE A 55 -0.29 -127.60 -63.44
CA ILE A 55 -0.06 -127.19 -62.04
C ILE A 55 1.32 -126.53 -61.88
N ARG A 56 2.37 -127.09 -62.46
CA ARG A 56 3.72 -126.49 -62.41
C ARG A 56 3.76 -125.13 -63.13
N SER A 57 3.11 -125.01 -64.28
CA SER A 57 3.02 -123.75 -65.04
C SER A 57 2.24 -122.68 -64.27
N ASP A 58 1.09 -123.06 -63.70
CA ASP A 58 0.23 -122.17 -62.91
C ASP A 58 0.98 -121.70 -61.65
N PHE A 59 1.64 -122.62 -60.92
CA PHE A 59 2.47 -122.24 -59.78
C PHE A 59 3.64 -121.35 -60.16
N ARG A 60 4.30 -121.61 -61.29
CA ARG A 60 5.39 -120.74 -61.75
C ARG A 60 4.89 -119.34 -62.08
N THR A 61 3.75 -119.25 -62.76
CA THR A 61 3.12 -117.97 -63.11
C THR A 61 2.71 -117.20 -61.85
N GLU A 62 2.12 -117.89 -60.88
CA GLU A 62 1.71 -117.29 -59.61
C GLU A 62 2.93 -116.86 -58.77
N ILE A 63 4.01 -117.65 -58.75
CA ILE A 63 5.27 -117.27 -58.09
C ILE A 63 5.85 -116.00 -58.71
N GLU A 64 5.92 -115.92 -60.05
CA GLU A 64 6.42 -114.72 -60.73
C GLU A 64 5.50 -113.51 -60.53
N ARG A 65 4.18 -113.71 -60.48
CA ARG A 65 3.21 -112.66 -60.16
C ARG A 65 3.43 -112.11 -58.75
N VAL A 66 3.47 -113.00 -57.75
CA VAL A 66 3.69 -112.62 -56.34
C VAL A 66 5.06 -111.97 -56.17
N ARG A 67 6.08 -112.47 -56.86
CA ARG A 67 7.42 -111.89 -56.84
C ARG A 67 7.41 -110.48 -57.46
N GLY A 68 6.76 -110.30 -58.60
CA GLY A 68 6.61 -108.99 -59.23
C GLY A 68 5.86 -108.00 -58.35
N ASP A 69 4.74 -108.42 -57.75
CA ASP A 69 3.98 -107.61 -56.80
C ASP A 69 4.84 -107.23 -55.58
N TYR A 70 5.61 -108.17 -55.04
CA TYR A 70 6.55 -107.91 -53.94
C TYR A 70 7.66 -106.95 -54.31
N GLU A 71 8.30 -107.13 -55.48
CA GLU A 71 9.37 -106.25 -55.96
C GLU A 71 8.83 -104.83 -56.23
N GLN A 72 7.62 -104.71 -56.78
CA GLN A 72 6.94 -103.43 -56.98
C GLN A 72 6.61 -102.74 -55.65
N GLU A 73 6.07 -103.49 -54.69
CA GLU A 73 5.74 -102.96 -53.37
C GLU A 73 7.00 -102.55 -52.59
N ALA A 74 8.07 -103.35 -52.67
CA ALA A 74 9.36 -103.01 -52.08
C ALA A 74 9.97 -101.74 -52.71
N ALA A 75 9.85 -101.58 -54.03
CA ALA A 75 10.28 -100.37 -54.72
C ALA A 75 9.46 -99.15 -54.28
N ARG A 76 8.13 -99.29 -54.14
CA ARG A 76 7.24 -98.25 -53.63
C ARG A 76 7.62 -97.82 -52.22
N ILE A 77 7.78 -98.78 -51.31
CA ILE A 77 8.17 -98.51 -49.91
C ILE A 77 9.53 -97.81 -49.84
N ASN A 78 10.50 -98.22 -50.66
CA ASN A 78 11.81 -97.57 -50.71
C ASN A 78 11.71 -96.12 -51.19
N MET A 79 10.84 -95.84 -52.17
CA MET A 79 10.59 -94.48 -52.65
C MET A 79 9.92 -93.62 -51.57
N ASP A 80 8.87 -94.14 -50.92
CA ASP A 80 8.17 -93.47 -49.83
C ASP A 80 9.09 -93.19 -48.63
N LEU A 81 9.98 -94.13 -48.30
CA LEU A 81 10.99 -93.95 -47.24
C LEU A 81 12.01 -92.88 -47.62
N GLY A 82 12.44 -92.83 -48.88
CA GLY A 82 13.31 -91.78 -49.41
C GLY A 82 12.68 -90.39 -49.31
N ASP A 83 11.42 -90.26 -49.72
CA ASP A 83 10.65 -89.02 -49.62
C ASP A 83 10.46 -88.59 -48.15
N LEU A 84 10.23 -89.55 -47.25
CA LEU A 84 10.09 -89.27 -45.83
C LEU A 84 11.40 -88.77 -45.21
N HIS A 85 12.54 -89.35 -45.58
CA HIS A 85 13.85 -88.85 -45.16
C HIS A 85 14.12 -87.44 -45.69
N MET A 86 13.81 -87.16 -46.96
CA MET A 86 13.97 -85.82 -47.53
C MET A 86 13.10 -84.79 -46.79
N LYS A 87 11.83 -85.13 -46.50
CA LYS A 87 10.93 -84.28 -45.70
C LYS A 87 11.47 -84.07 -44.29
N HIS A 88 11.97 -85.12 -43.63
CA HIS A 88 12.58 -85.03 -42.32
C HIS A 88 13.78 -84.07 -42.31
N ASP A 89 14.65 -84.15 -43.32
CA ASP A 89 15.83 -83.28 -43.42
C ASP A 89 15.45 -81.82 -43.67
N VAL A 90 14.45 -81.55 -44.51
CA VAL A 90 13.91 -80.19 -44.72
C VAL A 90 13.32 -79.65 -43.42
N VAL A 91 12.47 -80.41 -42.73
CA VAL A 91 11.87 -79.99 -41.45
C VAL A 91 12.95 -79.74 -40.40
N LYS A 92 13.99 -80.58 -40.35
CA LYS A 92 15.13 -80.38 -39.45
C LYS A 92 15.90 -79.09 -39.76
N GLN A 93 16.11 -78.77 -41.04
CA GLN A 93 16.73 -77.51 -41.45
C GLN A 93 15.87 -76.31 -41.07
N GLU A 94 14.56 -76.37 -41.28
CA GLU A 94 13.62 -75.31 -40.88
C GLU A 94 13.62 -75.10 -39.36
N ILE A 95 13.57 -76.18 -38.58
CA ILE A 95 13.65 -76.11 -37.12
C ILE A 95 14.97 -75.44 -36.68
N ASN A 96 16.09 -75.84 -37.25
CA ASN A 96 17.39 -75.25 -36.92
C ASN A 96 17.45 -73.76 -37.30
N PHE A 97 16.87 -73.39 -38.45
CA PHE A 97 16.75 -72.00 -38.88
C PHE A 97 15.93 -71.18 -37.88
N PHE A 98 14.75 -71.66 -37.48
CA PHE A 98 13.91 -70.98 -36.49
C PHE A 98 14.59 -70.89 -35.11
N GLN A 99 15.30 -71.93 -34.69
CA GLN A 99 16.06 -71.91 -33.43
C GLN A 99 17.17 -70.86 -33.45
N SER A 100 17.94 -70.77 -34.55
CA SER A 100 18.97 -69.73 -34.71
C SER A 100 18.35 -68.33 -34.69
N HIS A 101 17.27 -68.13 -35.45
CA HIS A 101 16.61 -66.83 -35.51
C HIS A 101 16.03 -66.41 -34.16
N LEU A 102 15.44 -67.35 -33.42
CA LEU A 102 14.92 -67.10 -32.08
C LEU A 102 16.05 -66.76 -31.08
N ALA A 103 17.20 -67.42 -31.19
CA ALA A 103 18.38 -67.10 -30.38
C ALA A 103 18.90 -65.69 -30.68
N ASP A 104 19.02 -65.32 -31.95
CA ASP A 104 19.44 -63.97 -32.37
C ASP A 104 18.45 -62.90 -31.87
N GLN A 105 17.15 -63.15 -31.96
CA GLN A 105 16.12 -62.23 -31.47
C GLN A 105 16.15 -62.11 -29.94
N LYS A 106 16.39 -63.21 -29.22
CA LYS A 106 16.56 -63.20 -27.76
C LYS A 106 17.80 -62.39 -27.37
N ASP A 107 18.92 -62.59 -28.04
CA ASP A 107 20.16 -61.86 -27.74
C ASP A 107 20.02 -60.37 -28.07
N TRP A 108 19.35 -60.04 -29.18
CA TRP A 108 19.06 -58.66 -29.55
C TRP A 108 18.16 -57.97 -28.52
N THR A 109 17.06 -58.60 -28.12
CA THR A 109 16.14 -58.04 -27.10
C THR A 109 16.83 -57.89 -25.75
N GLN A 110 17.67 -58.83 -25.36
CA GLN A 110 18.46 -58.74 -24.12
C GLN A 110 19.44 -57.56 -24.15
N ARG A 111 20.16 -57.36 -25.28
CA ARG A 111 21.03 -56.18 -25.46
C ARG A 111 20.24 -54.88 -25.35
N GLN A 112 19.12 -54.77 -26.05
CA GLN A 112 18.26 -53.59 -25.98
C GLN A 112 17.73 -53.31 -24.57
N LEU A 113 17.35 -54.34 -23.82
CA LEU A 113 16.91 -54.19 -22.44
C LEU A 113 18.05 -53.69 -21.54
N THR A 114 19.27 -54.19 -21.74
CA THR A 114 20.43 -53.73 -20.96
C THR A 114 20.87 -52.30 -21.31
N GLU A 115 20.84 -51.92 -22.59
CA GLU A 115 21.10 -50.55 -23.05
C GLU A 115 20.07 -49.57 -22.48
N THR A 116 18.78 -49.89 -22.60
CA THR A 116 17.71 -49.04 -22.04
C THR A 116 17.78 -48.95 -20.51
N ALA A 117 18.10 -50.04 -19.81
CA ALA A 117 18.27 -50.04 -18.36
C ALA A 117 19.50 -49.25 -17.89
N THR A 118 20.59 -49.20 -18.68
CA THR A 118 21.76 -48.37 -18.38
C THR A 118 21.50 -46.90 -18.67
N ALA A 119 20.86 -46.58 -19.81
CA ALA A 119 20.43 -45.22 -20.13
C ALA A 119 19.46 -44.66 -19.08
N THR A 120 18.47 -45.44 -18.64
CA THR A 120 17.52 -45.02 -17.59
C THR A 120 18.23 -44.76 -16.26
N ARG A 121 19.21 -45.59 -15.90
CA ARG A 121 20.02 -45.37 -14.69
C ARG A 121 20.86 -44.10 -14.78
N ALA A 122 21.46 -43.80 -15.94
CA ALA A 122 22.22 -42.57 -16.13
C ALA A 122 21.32 -41.33 -15.95
N VAL A 123 20.16 -41.29 -16.61
CA VAL A 123 19.18 -40.19 -16.46
C VAL A 123 18.71 -40.04 -15.01
N MET A 124 18.51 -41.14 -14.29
CA MET A 124 18.11 -41.10 -12.88
C MET A 124 19.20 -40.49 -11.98
N VAL A 125 20.48 -40.80 -12.24
CA VAL A 125 21.61 -40.19 -11.52
C VAL A 125 21.68 -38.69 -11.82
N ASP A 126 21.62 -38.30 -13.09
CA ASP A 126 21.65 -36.89 -13.50
C ASP A 126 20.49 -36.09 -12.87
N ALA A 127 19.28 -36.67 -12.85
CA ALA A 127 18.12 -36.05 -12.22
C ALA A 127 18.30 -35.90 -10.69
N GLN A 128 18.90 -36.90 -10.04
CA GLN A 128 19.18 -36.86 -8.60
C GLN A 128 20.25 -35.82 -8.25
N GLU A 129 21.31 -35.70 -9.06
CA GLU A 129 22.33 -34.66 -8.93
C GLU A 129 21.75 -33.27 -9.17
N GLY A 130 20.91 -33.11 -10.19
CA GLY A 130 20.17 -31.88 -10.46
C GLY A 130 19.27 -31.46 -9.30
N LEU A 131 18.54 -32.41 -8.71
CA LEU A 131 17.72 -32.18 -7.51
C LEU A 131 18.57 -31.77 -6.30
N ALA A 132 19.70 -32.43 -6.07
CA ALA A 132 20.61 -32.10 -4.98
C ALA A 132 21.22 -30.70 -5.15
N ALA A 133 21.60 -30.32 -6.37
CA ALA A 133 22.11 -28.99 -6.69
C ALA A 133 21.04 -27.91 -6.47
N ALA A 134 19.82 -28.12 -6.97
CA ALA A 134 18.70 -27.20 -6.76
C ALA A 134 18.37 -27.02 -5.27
N THR A 135 18.40 -28.11 -4.50
CA THR A 135 18.17 -28.07 -3.05
C THR A 135 19.25 -27.25 -2.32
N LYS A 136 20.52 -27.42 -2.69
CA LYS A 136 21.62 -26.59 -2.15
C LYS A 136 21.46 -25.11 -2.46
N MET A 137 21.06 -24.78 -3.70
CA MET A 137 20.79 -23.38 -4.09
C MET A 137 19.62 -22.79 -3.30
N LEU A 138 18.54 -23.54 -3.08
CA LEU A 138 17.42 -23.11 -2.25
C LEU A 138 17.84 -22.83 -0.79
N HIS A 139 18.70 -23.67 -0.22
CA HIS A 139 19.25 -23.42 1.11
C HIS A 139 20.11 -22.15 1.16
N ALA A 140 21.00 -21.95 0.19
CA ALA A 140 21.82 -20.74 0.12
C ALA A 140 20.96 -19.46 0.00
N LEU A 141 19.93 -19.48 -0.85
CA LEU A 141 19.00 -18.35 -0.99
C LEU A 141 18.21 -18.08 0.30
N ARG A 142 17.84 -19.14 1.04
CA ARG A 142 17.17 -19.00 2.34
C ARG A 142 18.07 -18.34 3.37
N ASP A 143 19.35 -18.73 3.41
CA ASP A 143 20.34 -18.16 4.33
C ASP A 143 20.62 -16.69 3.99
N ASP A 144 20.74 -16.36 2.70
CA ASP A 144 20.89 -14.98 2.21
C ASP A 144 19.68 -14.11 2.60
N ALA A 145 18.46 -14.65 2.46
CA ALA A 145 17.24 -13.94 2.86
C ALA A 145 17.21 -13.65 4.37
N VAL A 146 17.65 -14.60 5.20
CA VAL A 146 17.77 -14.40 6.66
C VAL A 146 18.82 -13.34 6.96
N SER A 147 20.00 -13.43 6.35
CA SER A 147 21.09 -12.46 6.52
C SER A 147 20.66 -11.05 6.11
N PHE A 148 19.94 -10.92 5.00
CA PHE A 148 19.39 -9.65 4.55
C PHE A 148 18.42 -9.06 5.57
N ARG A 149 17.48 -9.88 6.09
CA ARG A 149 16.53 -9.45 7.11
C ARG A 149 17.22 -8.97 8.39
N GLU A 150 18.27 -9.66 8.84
CA GLU A 150 19.07 -9.24 10.00
C GLU A 150 19.79 -7.90 9.78
N LYS A 151 20.36 -7.69 8.58
CA LYS A 151 20.97 -6.40 8.22
C LYS A 151 19.94 -5.28 8.20
N MET A 152 18.77 -5.52 7.60
CA MET A 152 17.68 -4.55 7.58
C MET A 152 17.18 -4.22 8.99
N ALA A 153 17.05 -5.22 9.86
CA ALA A 153 16.67 -5.01 11.26
C ALA A 153 17.68 -4.11 12.00
N LYS A 154 18.99 -4.31 11.76
CA LYS A 154 20.03 -3.43 12.32
C LYS A 154 19.91 -1.99 11.81
N TYR A 155 19.69 -1.79 10.51
CA TYR A 155 19.50 -0.45 9.96
C TYR A 155 18.26 0.24 10.52
N ILE A 156 17.14 -0.49 10.62
CA ILE A 156 15.91 0.03 11.25
C ILE A 156 16.17 0.45 12.69
N SER A 157 16.88 -0.38 13.46
CA SER A 157 17.22 -0.08 14.86
C SER A 157 18.09 1.18 14.99
N ILE A 158 19.09 1.37 14.11
CA ILE A 158 19.92 2.59 14.10
C ILE A 158 19.07 3.82 13.77
N LEU A 159 18.18 3.73 12.77
CA LEU A 159 17.28 4.83 12.41
C LEU A 159 16.32 5.19 13.53
N GLN A 160 15.79 4.19 14.24
CA GLN A 160 14.93 4.39 15.42
C GLN A 160 15.68 5.13 16.52
N HIS A 161 16.89 4.69 16.89
CA HIS A 161 17.70 5.39 17.88
C HIS A 161 18.06 6.83 17.47
N SER A 162 18.36 7.07 16.20
CA SER A 162 18.60 8.42 15.70
C SER A 162 17.33 9.28 15.80
N SER A 163 16.17 8.72 15.47
CA SER A 163 14.88 9.41 15.57
C SER A 163 14.53 9.76 17.02
N ASP A 164 14.73 8.82 17.95
CA ASP A 164 14.49 9.03 19.37
C ASP A 164 15.41 10.14 19.92
N SER A 165 16.70 10.09 19.57
CA SER A 165 17.66 11.13 19.94
C SER A 165 17.30 12.51 19.38
N HIS A 166 16.79 12.57 18.15
CA HIS A 166 16.26 13.83 17.60
C HIS A 166 15.01 14.30 18.34
N GLY A 167 14.11 13.39 18.71
CA GLY A 167 12.95 13.69 19.55
C GLY A 167 13.35 14.32 20.88
N ASP A 168 14.33 13.73 21.57
CA ASP A 168 14.87 14.27 22.83
C ASP A 168 15.49 15.66 22.66
N ALA A 169 16.26 15.86 21.58
CA ALA A 169 16.84 17.16 21.27
C ALA A 169 15.78 18.23 21.00
N ILE A 170 14.72 17.88 20.27
CA ILE A 170 13.58 18.78 20.02
C ILE A 170 12.90 19.13 21.34
N ASN A 171 12.60 18.14 22.18
CA ASN A 171 11.95 18.36 23.48
C ASN A 171 12.78 19.29 24.39
N ALA A 172 14.12 19.13 24.39
CA ALA A 172 15.02 20.02 25.13
C ALA A 172 14.95 21.47 24.62
N LEU A 173 14.97 21.67 23.29
CA LEU A 173 14.83 22.99 22.67
C LEU A 173 13.45 23.61 22.94
N GLU A 174 12.37 22.83 22.89
CA GLU A 174 11.03 23.30 23.22
C GLU A 174 10.91 23.74 24.67
N THR A 175 11.53 22.99 25.58
CA THR A 175 11.60 23.34 27.00
C THR A 175 12.37 24.66 27.20
N GLN A 176 13.53 24.81 26.54
CA GLN A 176 14.30 26.06 26.60
C GLN A 176 13.53 27.24 26.02
N ARG A 177 12.83 27.05 24.89
CA ARG A 177 11.96 28.07 24.30
C ARG A 177 10.85 28.50 25.26
N GLY A 178 10.24 27.54 25.96
CA GLY A 178 9.24 27.80 26.99
C GLY A 178 9.79 28.68 28.11
N ARG A 179 10.97 28.36 28.63
CA ARG A 179 11.66 29.16 29.66
C ARG A 179 11.96 30.59 29.20
N MET A 180 12.53 30.74 28.01
CA MET A 180 12.83 32.07 27.46
C MET A 180 11.57 32.92 27.28
N ARG A 181 10.44 32.32 26.87
CA ARG A 181 9.16 33.03 26.79
C ARG A 181 8.69 33.49 28.16
N SER A 182 8.72 32.62 29.17
CA SER A 182 8.32 33.02 30.53
C SER A 182 9.22 34.10 31.13
N GLU A 183 10.53 34.04 30.88
CA GLU A 183 11.47 35.08 31.32
C GLU A 183 11.21 36.41 30.61
N LEU A 184 10.91 36.38 29.30
CA LEU A 184 10.55 37.57 28.54
C LEU A 184 9.23 38.17 29.01
N ASP A 185 8.22 37.34 29.28
CA ASP A 185 6.93 37.79 29.80
C ASP A 185 7.09 38.46 31.19
N ALA A 186 7.94 37.90 32.05
CA ALA A 186 8.28 38.51 33.34
C ALA A 186 8.96 39.87 33.16
N LEU A 187 9.99 39.95 32.30
CA LEU A 187 10.69 41.21 32.02
C LEU A 187 9.76 42.28 31.43
N ILE A 188 8.85 41.90 30.55
CA ILE A 188 7.83 42.81 30.00
C ILE A 188 6.88 43.28 31.10
N GLY A 189 6.49 42.40 32.03
CA GLY A 189 5.72 42.74 33.22
C GLY A 189 6.42 43.79 34.08
N ASP A 190 7.66 43.50 34.49
CA ASP A 190 8.49 44.41 35.29
C ASP A 190 8.69 45.76 34.59
N HIS A 191 8.92 45.75 33.27
CA HIS A 191 9.07 46.99 32.51
C HIS A 191 7.77 47.81 32.49
N LYS A 192 6.60 47.17 32.33
CA LYS A 192 5.31 47.86 32.39
C LYS A 192 5.07 48.48 33.75
N GLU A 193 5.35 47.76 34.84
CA GLU A 193 5.25 48.27 36.20
C GLU A 193 6.16 49.49 36.39
N TYR A 194 7.44 49.38 36.00
CA TYR A 194 8.39 50.48 36.06
C TYR A 194 7.93 51.71 35.26
N THR A 195 7.44 51.53 34.04
CA THR A 195 6.93 52.65 33.23
C THR A 195 5.68 53.28 33.85
N GLY A 196 4.80 52.47 34.44
CA GLY A 196 3.62 52.96 35.14
C GLY A 196 3.96 53.83 36.35
N ASP A 197 4.95 53.42 37.15
CA ASP A 197 5.46 54.20 38.28
C ASP A 197 6.07 55.53 37.83
N MET A 198 6.84 55.52 36.73
CA MET A 198 7.45 56.73 36.16
C MET A 198 6.40 57.70 35.62
N ASP A 199 5.37 57.20 34.94
CA ASP A 199 4.24 58.01 34.48
C ASP A 199 3.49 58.63 35.67
N GLY A 200 3.23 57.84 36.71
CA GLY A 200 2.61 58.32 37.96
C GLY A 200 3.44 59.40 38.64
N TRP A 201 4.76 59.22 38.72
CA TRP A 201 5.66 60.24 39.26
C TRP A 201 5.70 61.52 38.42
N ALA A 202 5.71 61.39 37.09
CA ALA A 202 5.69 62.53 36.18
C ALA A 202 4.41 63.36 36.33
N ASP A 203 3.25 62.71 36.47
CA ASP A 203 1.99 63.39 36.74
C ASP A 203 1.97 64.07 38.11
N ASP A 204 2.51 63.42 39.14
CA ASP A 204 2.66 64.00 40.48
C ASP A 204 3.53 65.25 40.48
N VAL A 205 4.66 65.21 39.77
CA VAL A 205 5.55 66.37 39.60
C VAL A 205 4.83 67.48 38.82
N ARG A 206 4.15 67.15 37.72
CA ARG A 206 3.38 68.12 36.92
C ARG A 206 2.34 68.84 37.80
N MET A 207 1.55 68.09 38.57
CA MET A 207 0.55 68.65 39.48
C MET A 207 1.18 69.57 40.53
N LYS A 208 2.29 69.17 41.16
CA LYS A 208 2.99 69.98 42.16
C LYS A 208 3.56 71.27 41.57
N VAL A 209 4.14 71.19 40.37
CA VAL A 209 4.69 72.36 39.66
C VAL A 209 3.59 73.35 39.27
N GLU A 210 2.47 72.87 38.71
CA GLU A 210 1.32 73.74 38.41
C GLU A 210 0.77 74.43 39.66
N ARG A 211 0.66 73.71 40.78
CA ARG A 211 0.26 74.28 42.08
C ARG A 211 1.21 75.39 42.52
N LEU A 212 2.53 75.19 42.43
CA LEU A 212 3.53 76.21 42.79
C LEU A 212 3.44 77.46 41.92
N PHE A 213 3.34 77.30 40.59
CA PHE A 213 3.19 78.45 39.70
C PHE A 213 1.93 79.26 40.02
N ARG A 214 0.82 78.58 40.32
CA ARG A 214 -0.43 79.24 40.71
C ARG A 214 -0.32 80.01 42.03
N ALA A 215 0.46 79.50 43.00
CA ALA A 215 0.70 80.17 44.28
C ALA A 215 1.54 81.45 44.14
N LEU A 216 2.41 81.50 43.12
CA LEU A 216 3.30 82.63 42.85
C LEU A 216 2.63 83.75 42.04
N GLU A 217 1.45 83.51 41.46
CA GLU A 217 0.73 84.57 40.74
C GLU A 217 0.23 85.66 41.69
N PRO A 218 0.39 86.95 41.32
CA PRO A 218 0.03 88.05 42.20
C PRO A 218 -1.49 88.02 42.50
N PRO A 219 -1.92 88.33 43.73
CA PRO A 219 -3.34 88.46 44.09
C PRO A 219 -3.97 89.73 43.55
N ARG A 220 -3.15 90.74 43.25
CA ARG A 220 -3.56 92.08 42.86
C ARG A 220 -2.81 92.56 41.62
N VAL A 221 -3.53 93.15 40.68
CA VAL A 221 -2.99 93.86 39.52
C VAL A 221 -3.45 95.31 39.55
N GLU A 222 -2.54 96.21 39.21
CA GLU A 222 -2.78 97.63 39.10
C GLU A 222 -2.58 98.09 37.66
N TRP A 223 -3.63 98.69 37.10
CA TRP A 223 -3.62 99.29 35.78
C TRP A 223 -3.59 100.82 35.89
N ARG A 224 -2.48 101.40 35.46
CA ARG A 224 -2.28 102.86 35.44
C ARG A 224 -2.80 103.47 34.14
N LEU A 225 -3.86 104.26 34.24
CA LEU A 225 -4.40 105.09 33.17
C LEU A 225 -3.72 106.47 33.16
N ALA A 226 -2.76 106.65 32.26
CA ALA A 226 -2.04 107.91 32.14
C ALA A 226 -2.88 109.04 31.53
N ARG A 227 -2.65 110.28 31.98
CA ARG A 227 -3.32 111.50 31.48
C ARG A 227 -4.86 111.43 31.57
N ALA A 228 -5.38 111.00 32.72
CA ALA A 228 -6.81 110.76 32.92
C ALA A 228 -7.68 112.02 32.66
N HIS A 229 -7.19 113.21 33.02
CA HIS A 229 -7.87 114.49 32.74
C HIS A 229 -8.06 114.78 31.23
N GLN A 230 -7.05 114.45 30.42
CA GLN A 230 -7.12 114.62 28.96
C GLN A 230 -8.09 113.59 28.35
N ARG A 231 -7.98 112.34 28.81
CA ARG A 231 -8.87 111.25 28.38
C ARG A 231 -10.33 111.50 28.72
N ALA A 232 -10.63 112.18 29.84
CA ALA A 232 -11.97 112.62 30.21
C ALA A 232 -12.62 113.56 29.20
N LYS A 233 -11.80 114.34 28.45
CA LYS A 233 -12.29 115.30 27.45
C LYS A 233 -12.40 114.67 26.05
N GLU A 234 -11.47 113.78 25.72
CA GLU A 234 -11.33 113.16 24.40
C GLU A 234 -12.23 111.94 24.21
N LEU A 235 -12.44 111.15 25.26
CA LEU A 235 -13.22 109.92 25.21
C LEU A 235 -14.69 110.24 25.52
N ARG A 236 -15.48 110.39 24.46
CA ARG A 236 -16.94 110.47 24.54
C ARG A 236 -17.57 109.10 24.41
N ARG A 237 -18.74 108.89 25.01
CA ARG A 237 -19.54 107.67 24.86
C ARG A 237 -19.66 107.30 23.37
N PRO A 238 -19.35 106.06 22.95
CA PRO A 238 -18.99 104.87 23.74
C PRO A 238 -17.49 104.48 23.70
N LEU A 239 -16.57 105.44 23.57
CA LEU A 239 -15.13 105.14 23.47
C LEU A 239 -14.54 104.69 24.82
N ALA A 240 -13.70 103.66 24.78
CA ALA A 240 -13.00 103.11 25.94
C ALA A 240 -11.49 103.02 25.74
N VAL A 241 -10.79 102.94 26.87
CA VAL A 241 -9.40 102.49 26.94
C VAL A 241 -9.39 101.04 27.39
N LYS A 242 -8.55 100.20 26.78
CA LYS A 242 -8.31 98.83 27.23
C LYS A 242 -6.99 98.70 27.99
N SER A 243 -6.95 97.84 29.01
CA SER A 243 -5.71 97.38 29.62
C SER A 243 -5.01 96.36 28.70
N PRO A 244 -3.69 96.14 28.84
CA PRO A 244 -3.08 94.90 28.39
C PRO A 244 -3.78 93.70 29.05
N SER A 245 -3.76 92.54 28.39
CA SER A 245 -4.19 91.29 29.02
C SER A 245 -3.20 90.88 30.10
N PHE A 246 -3.68 90.41 31.24
CA PHE A 246 -2.85 89.97 32.36
C PHE A 246 -3.37 88.67 32.97
N SER A 247 -2.56 88.06 33.83
CA SER A 247 -2.95 86.88 34.60
C SER A 247 -2.92 87.19 36.09
N LEU A 248 -3.88 86.62 36.82
CA LEU A 248 -4.11 86.91 38.23
C LEU A 248 -4.70 85.67 38.94
N ARG A 249 -3.98 85.09 39.90
CA ARG A 249 -4.44 83.93 40.71
C ARG A 249 -5.02 82.75 39.91
N GLY A 250 -4.42 82.44 38.76
CA GLY A 250 -4.80 81.37 37.84
C GLY A 250 -5.84 81.78 36.80
N LEU A 251 -6.36 83.01 36.86
CA LEU A 251 -7.15 83.59 35.79
C LEU A 251 -6.21 84.06 34.69
N ARG A 252 -6.29 83.43 33.52
CA ARG A 252 -5.51 83.81 32.34
C ARG A 252 -6.29 84.80 31.48
N GLU A 253 -5.59 85.64 30.72
CA GLU A 253 -6.21 86.53 29.72
C GLU A 253 -7.26 87.52 30.27
N VAL A 254 -7.15 87.92 31.54
CA VAL A 254 -8.03 88.94 32.11
C VAL A 254 -7.73 90.29 31.47
N GLN A 255 -8.77 91.07 31.15
CA GLN A 255 -8.64 92.41 30.59
C GLN A 255 -9.65 93.36 31.22
N MET A 256 -9.26 94.62 31.41
CA MET A 256 -10.14 95.69 31.86
C MET A 256 -10.36 96.71 30.74
N GLU A 257 -11.55 97.26 30.65
CA GLU A 257 -11.86 98.39 29.78
C GLU A 257 -12.48 99.52 30.61
N PHE A 258 -12.00 100.74 30.41
CA PHE A 258 -12.50 101.92 31.10
C PHE A 258 -13.24 102.84 30.13
N TYR A 259 -14.52 103.11 30.44
CA TYR A 259 -15.44 103.98 29.71
C TYR A 259 -15.72 105.24 30.55
N PRO A 260 -15.04 106.38 30.30
CA PRO A 260 -15.14 107.57 31.15
C PRO A 260 -16.52 108.24 31.18
N ASP A 261 -17.23 108.22 30.04
CA ASP A 261 -18.59 108.76 29.85
C ASP A 261 -19.62 107.60 29.70
N GLY A 262 -19.24 106.37 30.06
CA GLY A 262 -20.05 105.17 29.91
C GLY A 262 -20.11 104.59 28.49
N HIS A 263 -20.84 103.49 28.33
CA HIS A 263 -21.11 102.83 27.03
C HIS A 263 -22.60 102.91 26.68
N ASN A 264 -23.01 102.38 25.52
CA ASN A 264 -24.39 102.53 25.00
C ASN A 264 -25.51 102.06 25.95
N ASN A 265 -25.23 101.17 26.91
CA ASN A 265 -26.23 100.63 27.83
C ASN A 265 -26.02 101.09 29.28
N SER A 266 -25.07 101.99 29.54
CA SER A 266 -24.81 102.49 30.90
C SER A 266 -25.69 103.69 31.24
N PRO A 267 -25.98 103.93 32.53
CA PRO A 267 -26.67 105.13 33.00
C PRO A 267 -25.94 106.41 32.58
N GLU A 268 -26.69 107.47 32.31
CA GLU A 268 -26.13 108.77 31.91
C GLU A 268 -25.32 109.38 33.07
N GLY A 269 -24.15 109.92 32.75
CA GLY A 269 -23.28 110.58 33.72
C GLY A 269 -22.36 109.66 34.54
N LYS A 270 -22.43 108.33 34.36
CA LYS A 270 -21.58 107.36 35.07
C LYS A 270 -20.46 106.82 34.20
N ALA A 271 -19.26 106.66 34.77
CA ALA A 271 -18.21 105.88 34.14
C ALA A 271 -18.43 104.39 34.35
N VAL A 272 -17.89 103.55 33.46
CA VAL A 272 -17.97 102.09 33.57
C VAL A 272 -16.58 101.47 33.44
N ILE A 273 -16.27 100.54 34.34
CA ILE A 273 -15.14 99.62 34.20
C ILE A 273 -15.72 98.27 33.81
N ARG A 274 -15.40 97.80 32.62
CA ARG A 274 -15.77 96.47 32.15
C ARG A 274 -14.62 95.51 32.38
N LEU A 275 -14.87 94.42 33.09
CA LEU A 275 -13.93 93.32 33.28
C LEU A 275 -14.26 92.19 32.32
N PHE A 276 -13.26 91.65 31.63
CA PHE A 276 -13.34 90.41 30.88
C PHE A 276 -12.67 89.31 31.69
N LEU A 277 -13.45 88.33 32.10
CA LEU A 277 -13.00 87.19 32.89
C LEU A 277 -13.13 85.91 32.06
N PRO A 278 -12.26 84.90 32.28
CA PRO A 278 -12.36 83.61 31.60
C PRO A 278 -13.73 82.96 31.80
N PRO A 279 -14.27 82.23 30.80
CA PRO A 279 -15.59 81.61 30.89
C PRO A 279 -15.75 80.60 32.04
N ASN A 280 -14.64 79.98 32.46
CA ASN A 280 -14.56 79.02 33.54
C ASN A 280 -14.16 79.66 34.89
N ALA A 281 -14.02 80.98 34.95
CA ALA A 281 -13.66 81.67 36.20
C ALA A 281 -14.83 81.60 37.19
N ASN A 282 -14.53 81.22 38.43
CA ASN A 282 -15.44 81.32 39.56
C ASN A 282 -14.67 82.02 40.68
N VAL A 283 -14.83 83.32 40.85
CA VAL A 283 -13.96 84.09 41.74
C VAL A 283 -14.73 85.18 42.46
N ARG A 284 -14.31 85.45 43.69
CA ARG A 284 -14.65 86.67 44.42
C ARG A 284 -13.52 87.68 44.22
N TYR A 285 -13.85 88.84 43.70
CA TYR A 285 -12.89 89.88 43.35
C TYR A 285 -13.37 91.23 43.84
N GLN A 286 -12.44 92.18 43.93
CA GLN A 286 -12.72 93.56 44.24
C GLN A 286 -11.95 94.46 43.29
N VAL A 287 -12.60 95.54 42.86
CA VAL A 287 -11.98 96.56 42.01
C VAL A 287 -12.00 97.90 42.72
N TRP A 288 -10.88 98.62 42.57
CA TRP A 288 -10.75 100.00 43.01
C TRP A 288 -10.47 100.89 41.80
N VAL A 289 -11.04 102.09 41.84
CA VAL A 289 -10.78 103.17 40.90
C VAL A 289 -10.32 104.37 41.71
N GLY A 290 -9.00 104.58 41.75
CA GLY A 290 -8.33 105.41 42.75
C GLY A 290 -8.65 104.93 44.17
N ARG A 291 -9.38 105.73 44.96
CA ARG A 291 -9.82 105.35 46.32
C ARG A 291 -11.24 104.80 46.36
N PHE A 292 -11.99 104.89 45.26
CA PHE A 292 -13.36 104.38 45.19
C PHE A 292 -13.38 102.86 45.00
N THR A 293 -14.31 102.17 45.66
CA THR A 293 -14.63 100.76 45.44
C THR A 293 -16.11 100.52 45.71
N ASP A 294 -16.73 99.65 44.91
CA ASP A 294 -18.13 99.21 45.08
C ASP A 294 -18.24 97.94 45.95
N GLY A 295 -17.13 97.56 46.61
CA GLY A 295 -17.03 96.36 47.42
C GLY A 295 -16.65 95.12 46.63
N ALA A 296 -16.86 93.96 47.24
CA ALA A 296 -16.50 92.66 46.67
C ALA A 296 -17.65 92.11 45.82
N HIS A 297 -17.32 91.65 44.61
CA HIS A 297 -18.26 91.01 43.68
C HIS A 297 -17.85 89.56 43.43
N GLU A 298 -18.82 88.75 43.01
CA GLU A 298 -18.61 87.36 42.61
C GLU A 298 -18.87 87.19 41.12
N TYR A 299 -17.92 86.56 40.42
CA TYR A 299 -18.08 86.09 39.07
C TYR A 299 -18.28 84.59 39.08
N LYS A 300 -19.33 84.10 38.40
CA LYS A 300 -19.66 82.67 38.31
C LYS A 300 -19.56 82.19 36.86
N PRO A 301 -19.12 80.95 36.62
CA PRO A 301 -19.07 80.36 35.29
C PRO A 301 -20.48 80.36 34.66
N GLY A 302 -20.58 80.70 33.39
CA GLY A 302 -21.84 80.67 32.62
C GLY A 302 -22.67 81.96 32.62
N ASN A 303 -22.25 83.01 33.34
CA ASN A 303 -22.78 84.36 33.15
C ASN A 303 -22.13 85.06 31.93
N SER A 304 -22.54 86.29 31.63
CA SER A 304 -21.91 87.15 30.61
C SER A 304 -20.37 87.12 30.71
N LEU A 305 -19.68 87.11 29.55
CA LEU A 305 -18.21 87.12 29.46
C LEU A 305 -17.57 88.43 29.98
N SER A 306 -18.41 89.40 30.32
CA SER A 306 -17.98 90.67 30.89
C SER A 306 -18.88 91.13 32.03
N VAL A 307 -18.28 91.80 33.03
CA VAL A 307 -18.99 92.45 34.13
C VAL A 307 -18.72 93.95 34.11
N ASP A 308 -19.78 94.74 34.24
CA ASP A 308 -19.71 96.20 34.27
C ASP A 308 -19.81 96.73 35.70
N LEU A 309 -18.81 97.50 36.10
CA LEU A 309 -18.76 98.21 37.38
C LEU A 309 -18.98 99.69 37.12
N GLN A 310 -19.96 100.29 37.80
CA GLN A 310 -20.30 101.70 37.62
C GLN A 310 -19.56 102.57 38.64
N VAL A 311 -19.06 103.73 38.18
CA VAL A 311 -18.29 104.65 39.02
C VAL A 311 -18.82 106.07 38.85
N ASP A 312 -19.34 106.63 39.95
CA ASP A 312 -20.05 107.91 39.94
C ASP A 312 -19.10 109.11 40.00
N THR A 313 -18.02 109.02 40.78
CA THR A 313 -17.11 110.15 41.07
C THR A 313 -15.67 109.87 40.64
N TRP A 314 -15.48 109.19 39.50
CA TRP A 314 -14.14 108.77 39.06
C TRP A 314 -13.17 109.94 38.81
N LYS A 315 -13.68 111.12 38.45
CA LYS A 315 -12.85 112.31 38.19
C LYS A 315 -12.13 112.81 39.44
N ASP A 316 -12.75 112.64 40.61
CA ASP A 316 -12.18 113.00 41.91
C ASP A 316 -11.13 111.97 42.37
N GLN A 317 -11.05 110.84 41.68
CA GLN A 317 -10.10 109.75 41.95
C GLN A 317 -8.81 109.89 41.13
N ILE A 318 -8.70 110.93 40.29
CA ILE A 318 -7.46 111.21 39.56
C ILE A 318 -6.42 111.73 40.56
N HIS A 319 -5.27 111.06 40.58
CA HIS A 319 -4.19 111.39 41.49
C HIS A 319 -3.47 112.68 41.05
N GLU A 320 -2.68 113.30 41.94
CA GLU A 320 -1.98 114.57 41.69
C GLU A 320 -1.02 114.52 40.49
N ASP A 321 -0.56 113.32 40.12
CA ASP A 321 0.28 113.05 38.95
C ASP A 321 -0.51 113.02 37.62
N GLY A 322 -1.82 113.26 37.67
CA GLY A 322 -2.74 113.23 36.54
C GLY A 322 -3.13 111.83 36.07
N ASN A 323 -2.79 110.78 36.82
CA ASN A 323 -3.09 109.39 36.49
C ASN A 323 -4.28 108.87 37.29
N LEU A 324 -5.01 107.91 36.71
CA LEU A 324 -6.04 107.14 37.39
C LEU A 324 -5.55 105.70 37.55
N TYR A 325 -5.65 105.16 38.75
CA TYR A 325 -5.24 103.78 39.04
C TYR A 325 -6.48 102.90 39.15
N VAL A 326 -6.57 101.88 38.30
CA VAL A 326 -7.60 100.85 38.39
C VAL A 326 -6.95 99.59 38.93
N VAL A 327 -7.37 99.17 40.10
CA VAL A 327 -6.80 97.98 40.75
C VAL A 327 -7.85 96.89 40.73
N MET A 328 -7.46 95.67 40.39
CA MET A 328 -8.27 94.47 40.62
C MET A 328 -7.50 93.53 41.52
N GLU A 329 -8.19 93.01 42.53
CA GLU A 329 -7.68 91.98 43.42
C GLU A 329 -8.65 90.81 43.44
N VAL A 330 -8.11 89.60 43.33
CA VAL A 330 -8.87 88.37 43.55
C VAL A 330 -8.77 88.04 45.03
N LEU A 331 -9.91 88.13 45.70
CA LEU A 331 -10.04 87.89 47.14
C LEU A 331 -10.12 86.38 47.43
N ARG A 332 -10.84 85.64 46.59
CA ARG A 332 -10.96 84.18 46.70
C ARG A 332 -11.22 83.56 45.33
N ASP A 333 -10.54 82.47 45.03
CA ASP A 333 -10.93 81.58 43.95
C ASP A 333 -11.95 80.58 44.47
N LEU A 334 -13.14 80.53 43.86
CA LEU A 334 -14.26 79.66 44.25
C LEU A 334 -14.30 78.37 43.42
N ASN A 335 -13.41 78.21 42.42
CA ASN A 335 -13.18 76.92 41.78
C ASN A 335 -12.29 76.00 42.64
N ASN A 336 -11.69 76.53 43.70
CA ASN A 336 -10.72 75.82 44.51
C ASN A 336 -10.97 76.09 46.00
N ASP A 337 -11.43 75.10 46.74
CA ASP A 337 -11.58 75.16 48.20
C ASP A 337 -10.26 74.89 48.95
N ASP A 338 -9.13 74.95 48.25
CA ASP A 338 -7.82 74.68 48.82
C ASP A 338 -7.32 75.88 49.65
N GLU A 339 -7.67 75.87 50.94
CA GLU A 339 -7.21 76.85 51.94
C GLU A 339 -5.71 76.75 52.25
N SER A 340 -5.00 75.70 51.78
CA SER A 340 -3.63 75.38 52.19
C SER A 340 -2.54 76.34 51.72
N LEU A 341 -2.84 77.22 50.75
CA LEU A 341 -1.94 78.26 50.25
C LEU A 341 -2.41 79.68 50.58
N SER A 342 -3.48 79.82 51.35
CA SER A 342 -3.81 81.11 51.95
C SER A 342 -2.70 81.46 52.94
N ARG A 343 -2.06 82.63 52.78
CA ARG A 343 -1.24 83.17 53.87
C ARG A 343 -2.21 83.41 55.01
N GLU A 344 -2.21 82.53 56.00
CA GLU A 344 -2.97 82.67 57.22
C GLU A 344 -2.46 83.94 57.94
N VAL A 345 -3.07 85.08 57.65
CA VAL A 345 -2.81 86.32 58.37
C VAL A 345 -3.69 86.26 59.61
N ARG A 346 -3.10 85.85 60.74
CA ARG A 346 -3.73 86.02 62.04
C ARG A 346 -3.89 87.52 62.30
N VAL A 347 -5.13 87.98 62.24
CA VAL A 347 -5.50 89.31 62.72
C VAL A 347 -5.95 89.14 64.15
N GLU A 348 -5.09 89.50 65.11
CA GLU A 348 -5.51 89.69 66.49
C GLU A 348 -6.25 91.02 66.58
N SER A 349 -7.53 90.97 66.93
CA SER A 349 -8.33 92.15 67.29
C SER A 349 -8.10 92.49 68.75
N LEU A 350 -7.72 93.75 69.04
CA LEU A 350 -7.79 94.34 70.38
C LEU A 350 -9.23 94.69 70.76
#